data_AF-A0A971G1P8-F1
#
_entry.id   AF-A0A971G1P8-F1
#
_cell.length_a   1.000
_cell.length_b   1.000
_cell.length_c   1.000
_cell.angle_alpha   90.00
_cell.angle_beta   90.00
_cell.angle_gamma   90.00
#
_symmetry.space_group_name_H-M   'P 1'
#
loop_
_entity.id
_entity.type
_entity.pdbx_description
1 polymer ?
#
loop_
_entity_poly.entity_id
_entity_poly.type
_entity_poly.pdbx_seq_one_letter_code
_entity_poly.pdbx_strand_id
1 'polypeptide(L)'
;MQQSKQKKPPLQEVKKPILKGSWHGKDAVRLGGKVMANLLMVTVLFLLLGTLTSFDSLILRALFSGVLVLAAFAMLFNQGVTRGQQDAAFAEIMYVRSSEGKPVSPSDQARCYHPGKGYFAALLGALPYVLIAAVFALLTRPVQYTLGVIPGWISDLTRQSEFGNALSYYSSARGIGWMDVLRIIDRAMVMPFVNVAILLGDQAVLWVERLSPLLVCIAPLGFGIGYRKGLMARIRINTGIAIGDEKKRRRERKERKRRARSDSPERLI
;
A
#
# COMPACT_ATOMS: atom_id res chain seq x y z
N MET A 1 -34.88 36.14 -7.63
CA MET A 1 -35.32 34.74 -7.49
C MET A 1 -34.14 33.81 -7.77
N GLN A 2 -33.48 33.31 -6.72
CA GLN A 2 -32.42 32.31 -6.85
C GLN A 2 -33.05 30.93 -7.09
N GLN A 3 -32.81 30.34 -8.26
CA GLN A 3 -33.20 28.96 -8.52
C GLN A 3 -32.38 28.02 -7.63
N SER A 4 -33.04 27.38 -6.67
CA SER A 4 -32.45 26.31 -5.89
C SER A 4 -32.08 25.16 -6.84
N LYS A 5 -30.79 24.84 -6.94
CA LYS A 5 -30.31 23.62 -7.59
C LYS A 5 -30.95 22.43 -6.88
N GLN A 6 -32.01 21.87 -7.46
CA GLN A 6 -32.57 20.59 -7.02
C GLN A 6 -31.44 19.56 -6.94
N LYS A 7 -31.13 19.11 -5.72
CA LYS A 7 -30.24 17.98 -5.47
C LYS A 7 -30.81 16.79 -6.24
N LYS A 8 -30.06 16.31 -7.23
CA LYS A 8 -30.41 15.08 -7.95
C LYS A 8 -30.59 13.97 -6.90
N PRO A 9 -31.67 13.17 -6.99
CA PRO A 9 -31.89 12.07 -6.06
C PRO A 9 -30.66 11.14 -6.07
N PRO A 10 -30.30 10.54 -4.92
CA PRO A 10 -29.15 9.65 -4.83
C PRO A 10 -29.34 8.52 -5.85
N LEU A 11 -28.35 8.37 -6.73
CA LEU A 11 -28.33 7.33 -7.75
C LEU A 11 -28.44 5.98 -7.05
N GLN A 12 -29.47 5.20 -7.38
CA GLN A 12 -29.61 3.84 -6.85
C GLN A 12 -28.39 3.02 -7.31
N GLU A 13 -27.58 2.56 -6.35
CA GLU A 13 -26.39 1.77 -6.62
C GLU A 13 -26.77 0.43 -7.26
N VAL A 14 -26.25 0.14 -8.45
CA VAL A 14 -26.47 -1.14 -9.12
C VAL A 14 -25.49 -2.17 -8.58
N LYS A 15 -25.94 -2.92 -7.57
CA LYS A 15 -25.19 -4.04 -6.98
C LYS A 15 -25.46 -5.32 -7.76
N LYS A 16 -24.53 -5.71 -8.63
CA LYS A 16 -24.59 -7.01 -9.30
C LYS A 16 -24.25 -8.14 -8.32
N PRO A 17 -24.94 -9.28 -8.37
CA PRO A 17 -24.57 -10.45 -7.59
C PRO A 17 -23.17 -10.94 -7.99
N ILE A 18 -22.40 -11.36 -7.00
CA ILE A 18 -21.02 -11.85 -7.17
C ILE A 18 -20.88 -13.25 -6.58
N LEU A 19 -20.14 -14.11 -7.27
CA LEU A 19 -19.69 -15.37 -6.71
C LEU A 19 -18.58 -15.10 -5.69
N LYS A 20 -18.71 -15.59 -4.45
CA LYS A 20 -17.67 -15.42 -3.43
C LYS A 20 -16.56 -16.45 -3.65
N GLY A 21 -15.32 -15.98 -3.61
CA GLY A 21 -14.14 -16.84 -3.66
C GLY A 21 -13.58 -17.20 -2.29
N SER A 22 -12.39 -17.83 -2.29
CA SER A 22 -11.67 -18.21 -1.07
C SER A 22 -10.75 -17.06 -0.60
N TRP A 23 -10.56 -16.97 0.72
CA TRP A 23 -9.68 -15.96 1.33
C TRP A 23 -8.22 -16.39 1.45
N HIS A 24 -7.92 -17.69 1.43
CA HIS A 24 -6.57 -18.26 1.69
C HIS A 24 -6.05 -19.18 0.56
N GLY A 25 -6.57 -19.05 -0.65
CA GLY A 25 -6.14 -19.86 -1.80
C GLY A 25 -4.73 -19.52 -2.31
N LYS A 26 -4.20 -20.35 -3.23
CA LYS A 26 -2.90 -20.14 -3.90
C LYS A 26 -2.76 -18.75 -4.52
N ASP A 27 -3.85 -18.18 -5.02
CA ASP A 27 -3.88 -16.83 -5.57
C ASP A 27 -3.68 -15.74 -4.51
N ALA A 28 -4.17 -15.95 -3.28
CA ALA A 28 -3.96 -15.04 -2.16
C ALA A 28 -2.48 -15.05 -1.73
N VAL A 29 -1.84 -16.22 -1.75
CA VAL A 29 -0.39 -16.35 -1.49
C VAL A 29 0.44 -15.65 -2.58
N ARG A 30 0.13 -15.90 -3.86
CA ARG A 30 0.77 -15.19 -4.98
C ARG A 30 0.58 -13.68 -4.89
N LEU A 31 -0.59 -13.23 -4.44
CA LEU A 31 -0.85 -11.81 -4.21
C LEU A 31 0.00 -11.27 -3.07
N GLY A 32 0.17 -12.02 -1.97
CA GLY A 32 1.07 -11.65 -0.88
C GLY A 32 2.51 -11.47 -1.32
N GLY A 33 3.02 -12.35 -2.20
CA GLY A 33 4.35 -12.18 -2.81
C GLY A 33 4.48 -10.88 -3.62
N LYS A 34 3.43 -10.44 -4.31
CA LYS A 34 3.42 -9.13 -5.00
C LYS A 34 3.42 -7.97 -4.01
N VAL A 35 2.65 -8.08 -2.92
CA VAL A 35 2.65 -7.06 -1.85
C VAL A 35 4.03 -6.97 -1.20
N MET A 36 4.70 -8.11 -0.96
CA MET A 36 6.06 -8.17 -0.42
C MET A 36 7.07 -7.42 -1.32
N ALA A 37 6.99 -7.61 -2.64
CA ALA A 37 7.83 -6.90 -3.59
C ALA A 37 7.53 -5.39 -3.62
N ASN A 38 6.26 -5.01 -3.53
CA ASN A 38 5.88 -3.60 -3.44
C ASN A 38 6.35 -2.95 -2.13
N LEU A 39 6.37 -3.69 -1.02
CA LEU A 39 6.96 -3.21 0.23
C LEU A 39 8.46 -2.96 0.09
N LEU A 40 9.19 -3.88 -0.56
CA LEU A 40 10.62 -3.69 -0.82
C LEU A 40 10.88 -2.40 -1.62
N MET A 41 10.09 -2.16 -2.66
CA MET A 41 10.15 -0.92 -3.43
C MET A 41 9.85 0.31 -2.56
N VAL A 42 8.85 0.25 -1.66
CA VAL A 42 8.57 1.32 -0.71
C VAL A 42 9.75 1.55 0.24
N THR A 43 10.43 0.51 0.70
CA THR A 43 11.64 0.62 1.53
C THR A 43 12.75 1.36 0.81
N VAL A 44 12.98 1.06 -0.47
CA VAL A 44 13.96 1.78 -1.30
C VAL A 44 13.55 3.25 -1.46
N LEU A 45 12.26 3.54 -1.72
CA LEU A 45 11.77 4.91 -1.80
C LEU A 45 11.92 5.66 -0.48
N PHE A 46 11.68 4.99 0.65
CA PHE A 46 11.91 5.57 1.97
C PHE A 46 13.37 5.93 2.18
N LEU A 47 14.31 5.04 1.80
CA LEU A 47 15.74 5.31 1.88
C LEU A 47 16.14 6.51 1.01
N LEU A 48 15.69 6.55 -0.24
CA LEU A 48 16.08 7.61 -1.19
C LEU A 48 15.46 8.97 -0.87
N LEU A 49 14.19 9.00 -0.47
CA LEU A 49 13.48 10.24 -0.22
C LEU A 49 13.62 10.69 1.23
N GLY A 50 13.87 9.79 2.17
CA GLY A 50 14.03 10.14 3.57
C GLY A 50 15.34 10.88 3.86
N THR A 51 16.40 10.71 3.06
CA THR A 51 17.57 11.60 3.11
C THR A 51 17.22 13.02 2.67
N LEU A 52 16.31 13.19 1.72
CA LEU A 52 15.86 14.50 1.23
C LEU A 52 14.94 15.21 2.24
N THR A 53 14.31 14.48 3.17
CA THR A 53 13.43 15.07 4.18
C THR A 53 14.15 15.50 5.46
N SER A 54 15.49 15.43 5.53
CA SER A 54 16.29 15.79 6.70
C SER A 54 16.44 17.30 6.91
N PHE A 55 15.34 18.03 6.92
CA PHE A 55 15.30 19.47 7.23
C PHE A 55 15.63 19.75 8.70
N ASP A 56 16.28 20.87 9.02
CA ASP A 56 16.58 21.25 10.42
C ASP A 56 15.31 21.62 11.22
N SER A 57 14.26 22.07 10.54
CA SER A 57 12.97 22.33 11.17
C SER A 57 12.21 21.03 11.45
N LEU A 58 11.87 20.79 12.71
CA LEU A 58 11.05 19.66 13.15
C LEU A 58 9.70 19.60 12.42
N ILE A 59 9.04 20.76 12.27
CA ILE A 59 7.73 20.84 11.61
C ILE A 59 7.84 20.42 10.15
N LEU A 60 8.83 20.96 9.43
CA LEU A 60 9.03 20.64 8.02
C LEU A 60 9.39 19.18 7.83
N ARG A 61 10.30 18.65 8.67
CA ARG A 61 10.69 17.23 8.67
C ARG A 61 9.51 16.31 8.94
N ALA A 62 8.67 16.63 9.93
CA ALA A 62 7.48 15.86 10.26
C ALA A 62 6.44 15.89 9.13
N LEU A 63 6.18 17.05 8.53
CA LEU A 63 5.25 17.19 7.41
C LEU A 63 5.68 16.37 6.21
N PHE A 64 6.94 16.51 5.76
CA PHE A 64 7.42 15.79 4.58
C PHE A 64 7.56 14.28 4.83
N SER A 65 8.00 13.87 6.01
CA SER A 65 8.04 12.45 6.37
C SER A 65 6.63 11.86 6.48
N GLY A 66 5.66 12.63 6.98
CA GLY A 66 4.25 12.27 6.98
C GLY A 66 3.68 12.12 5.57
N VAL A 67 3.97 13.06 4.66
CA VAL A 67 3.60 12.99 3.24
C VAL A 67 4.18 11.75 2.59
N LEU A 68 5.43 11.39 2.89
CA LEU A 68 6.08 10.21 2.35
C LEU A 68 5.36 8.92 2.78
N VAL A 69 5.04 8.79 4.07
CA VAL A 69 4.30 7.64 4.61
C VAL A 69 2.89 7.59 4.00
N LEU A 70 2.20 8.72 3.89
CA LEU A 70 0.89 8.82 3.26
C LEU A 70 0.94 8.48 1.77
N ALA A 71 2.00 8.86 1.05
CA ALA A 71 2.19 8.52 -0.35
C ALA A 71 2.38 7.02 -0.55
N ALA A 72 3.20 6.37 0.30
CA ALA A 72 3.37 4.92 0.29
C ALA A 72 2.05 4.19 0.61
N PHE A 73 1.32 4.67 1.62
CA PHE A 73 -0.02 4.15 1.94
C PHE A 73 -0.99 4.30 0.75
N ALA A 74 -1.04 5.49 0.14
CA ALA A 74 -1.91 5.78 -1.00
C ALA A 74 -1.55 4.95 -2.24
N MET A 75 -0.26 4.72 -2.49
CA MET A 75 0.23 3.88 -3.58
C MET A 75 -0.28 2.44 -3.42
N LEU A 76 -0.06 1.85 -2.24
CA LEU A 76 -0.52 0.48 -1.94
C LEU A 76 -2.05 0.39 -1.89
N PHE A 77 -2.72 1.43 -1.39
CA PHE A 77 -4.18 1.55 -1.42
C PHE A 77 -4.72 1.52 -2.85
N ASN A 78 -4.17 2.32 -3.76
CA ASN A 78 -4.61 2.35 -5.15
C ASN A 78 -4.39 1.00 -5.84
N GLN A 79 -3.24 0.36 -5.61
CA GLN A 79 -3.00 -1.01 -6.10
C GLN A 79 -4.02 -2.01 -5.55
N GLY A 80 -4.35 -1.91 -4.25
CA GLY A 80 -5.39 -2.69 -3.61
C GLY A 80 -6.75 -2.50 -4.28
N VAL A 81 -7.17 -1.23 -4.47
CA VAL A 81 -8.44 -0.89 -5.14
C VAL A 81 -8.52 -1.48 -6.53
N THR A 82 -7.49 -1.29 -7.35
CA THR A 82 -7.43 -1.84 -8.71
C THR A 82 -7.55 -3.35 -8.69
N ARG A 83 -6.85 -4.03 -7.77
CA ARG A 83 -6.92 -5.49 -7.67
C ARG A 83 -8.28 -5.99 -7.18
N GLY A 84 -8.86 -5.36 -6.17
CA GLY A 84 -10.19 -5.70 -5.67
C GLY A 84 -11.27 -5.51 -6.73
N GLN A 85 -11.16 -4.45 -7.54
CA GLN A 85 -12.05 -4.20 -8.68
C GLN A 85 -11.93 -5.29 -9.75
N GLN A 86 -10.71 -5.74 -10.08
CA GLN A 86 -10.48 -6.82 -11.03
C GLN A 86 -11.08 -8.15 -10.55
N ASP A 87 -10.84 -8.51 -9.29
CA ASP A 87 -11.38 -9.75 -8.70
C ASP A 87 -12.91 -9.69 -8.59
N ALA A 88 -13.49 -8.51 -8.31
CA ALA A 88 -14.94 -8.30 -8.28
C ALA A 88 -15.56 -8.40 -9.68
N ALA A 89 -14.92 -7.81 -10.70
CA ALA A 89 -15.37 -7.93 -12.09
C ALA A 89 -15.32 -9.40 -12.55
N PHE A 90 -14.28 -10.15 -12.18
CA PHE A 90 -14.18 -11.58 -12.47
C PHE A 90 -15.29 -12.37 -11.77
N ALA A 91 -15.59 -12.06 -10.51
CA ALA A 91 -16.67 -12.68 -9.75
C ALA A 91 -18.06 -12.45 -10.36
N GLU A 92 -18.32 -11.29 -10.96
CA GLU A 92 -19.55 -11.03 -11.71
C GLU A 92 -19.65 -11.93 -12.95
N ILE A 93 -18.57 -12.08 -13.71
CA ILE A 93 -18.54 -12.93 -14.92
C ILE A 93 -18.76 -14.39 -14.55
N MET A 94 -18.11 -14.87 -13.48
CA MET A 94 -18.29 -16.24 -12.99
C MET A 94 -19.70 -16.49 -12.46
N TYR A 95 -20.32 -15.49 -11.81
CA TYR A 95 -21.71 -15.58 -11.40
C TYR A 95 -22.64 -15.76 -12.60
N VAL A 96 -22.48 -14.96 -13.65
CA VAL A 96 -23.28 -15.09 -14.89
C VAL A 96 -23.12 -16.48 -15.50
N ARG A 97 -21.87 -16.98 -15.62
CA ARG A 97 -21.61 -18.34 -16.13
C ARG A 97 -22.30 -19.42 -15.28
N SER A 98 -22.21 -19.31 -13.96
CA SER A 98 -22.88 -20.24 -13.04
C SER A 98 -24.40 -20.18 -13.19
N SER A 99 -24.98 -18.99 -13.40
CA SER A 99 -26.43 -18.82 -13.61
C SER A 99 -26.90 -19.35 -14.97
N GLU A 100 -26.02 -19.39 -15.97
CA GLU A 100 -26.26 -20.00 -17.29
C GLU A 100 -26.10 -21.54 -17.26
N GLY A 101 -25.86 -22.14 -16.10
CA GLY A 101 -25.64 -23.59 -15.95
C GLY A 101 -24.30 -24.08 -16.47
N LYS A 102 -23.35 -23.19 -16.80
CA LYS A 102 -22.01 -23.57 -17.24
C LYS A 102 -21.15 -23.95 -16.04
N PRO A 103 -20.37 -25.05 -16.10
CA PRO A 103 -19.53 -25.47 -14.99
C PRO A 103 -18.45 -24.42 -14.70
N VAL A 104 -18.28 -24.07 -13.43
CA VAL A 104 -17.21 -23.18 -12.94
C VAL A 104 -16.17 -24.04 -12.24
N SER A 105 -14.91 -23.91 -12.66
CA SER A 105 -13.82 -24.67 -12.02
C SER A 105 -13.63 -24.22 -10.56
N PRO A 106 -13.28 -25.13 -9.63
CA PRO A 106 -13.00 -24.76 -8.25
C PRO A 106 -11.87 -23.71 -8.12
N SER A 107 -10.90 -23.74 -9.04
CA SER A 107 -9.83 -22.73 -9.11
C SER A 107 -10.35 -21.34 -9.49
N ASP A 108 -11.26 -21.25 -10.46
CA ASP A 108 -11.86 -19.97 -10.86
C ASP A 108 -12.79 -19.44 -9.77
N GLN A 109 -13.54 -20.32 -9.11
CA GLN A 109 -14.33 -19.93 -7.95
C GLN A 109 -13.42 -19.39 -6.83
N ALA A 110 -12.33 -20.08 -6.49
CA ALA A 110 -11.40 -19.63 -5.47
C ALA A 110 -10.76 -18.27 -5.79
N ARG A 111 -10.54 -17.96 -7.07
CA ARG A 111 -9.99 -16.67 -7.53
C ARG A 111 -10.95 -15.49 -7.31
N CYS A 112 -12.26 -15.74 -7.28
CA CYS A 112 -13.27 -14.70 -7.12
C CYS A 112 -13.06 -13.84 -5.88
N TYR A 113 -13.69 -12.66 -5.89
CA TYR A 113 -13.53 -11.68 -4.82
C TYR A 113 -13.95 -12.24 -3.44
N HIS A 114 -13.11 -11.99 -2.43
CA HIS A 114 -13.43 -12.20 -1.03
C HIS A 114 -12.85 -11.05 -0.19
N PRO A 115 -13.63 -10.39 0.70
CA PRO A 115 -13.17 -9.19 1.41
C PRO A 115 -11.90 -9.43 2.26
N GLY A 116 -11.74 -10.61 2.84
CA GLY A 116 -10.56 -10.98 3.63
C GLY A 116 -9.29 -11.27 2.83
N LYS A 117 -9.39 -11.51 1.51
CA LYS A 117 -8.24 -11.90 0.67
C LYS A 117 -7.17 -10.80 0.60
N GLY A 118 -7.61 -9.54 0.57
CA GLY A 118 -6.71 -8.38 0.57
C GLY A 118 -5.92 -8.23 1.86
N TYR A 119 -6.57 -8.42 3.01
CA TYR A 119 -5.90 -8.38 4.32
C TYR A 119 -4.95 -9.56 4.50
N PHE A 120 -5.36 -10.76 4.10
CA PHE A 120 -4.49 -11.93 4.14
C PHE A 120 -3.24 -11.75 3.28
N ALA A 121 -3.41 -11.25 2.04
CA ALA A 121 -2.27 -10.95 1.17
C ALA A 121 -1.37 -9.84 1.74
N ALA A 122 -1.96 -8.79 2.33
CA ALA A 122 -1.20 -7.72 2.97
C ALA A 122 -0.37 -8.22 4.16
N LEU A 123 -0.97 -9.02 5.04
CA LEU A 123 -0.29 -9.61 6.19
C LEU A 123 0.82 -10.57 5.74
N LEU A 124 0.51 -11.45 4.80
CA LEU A 124 1.49 -12.41 4.28
C LEU A 124 2.68 -11.71 3.60
N GLY A 125 2.42 -10.64 2.85
CA GLY A 125 3.48 -9.86 2.23
C GLY A 125 4.31 -9.03 3.21
N ALA A 126 3.72 -8.60 4.32
CA ALA A 126 4.40 -7.85 5.38
C ALA A 126 5.17 -8.74 6.37
N LEU A 127 4.72 -9.99 6.53
CA LEU A 127 5.23 -10.95 7.52
C LEU A 127 6.76 -11.05 7.61
N PRO A 128 7.54 -11.25 6.52
CA PRO A 128 8.99 -11.36 6.64
C PRO A 128 9.63 -10.09 7.24
N TYR A 129 9.12 -8.93 6.87
CA TYR A 129 9.62 -7.65 7.37
C TYR A 129 9.22 -7.40 8.82
N VAL A 130 7.99 -7.76 9.20
CA VAL A 130 7.51 -7.66 10.59
C VAL A 130 8.34 -8.56 11.50
N LEU A 131 8.72 -9.76 11.05
CA LEU A 131 9.60 -10.65 11.82
C LEU A 131 10.99 -10.05 12.03
N ILE A 132 11.59 -9.49 10.97
CA ILE A 132 12.90 -8.79 11.08
C ILE A 132 12.79 -7.62 12.06
N ALA A 133 11.77 -6.78 11.90
CA ALA A 133 11.51 -5.64 12.77
C ALA A 133 11.27 -6.07 14.22
N ALA A 134 10.55 -7.17 14.45
CA ALA A 134 10.29 -7.69 15.80
C ALA A 134 11.57 -8.14 16.50
N VAL A 135 12.48 -8.79 15.78
CA VAL A 135 13.79 -9.17 16.31
C VAL A 135 14.57 -7.92 16.72
N PHE A 136 14.65 -6.90 15.87
CA PHE A 136 15.38 -5.67 16.22
C PHE A 136 14.70 -4.87 17.33
N ALA A 137 13.36 -4.79 17.35
CA ALA A 137 12.62 -4.15 18.42
C ALA A 137 12.93 -4.73 19.81
N LEU A 138 13.18 -6.04 19.89
CA LEU A 138 13.57 -6.73 21.13
C LEU A 138 15.07 -6.54 21.45
N LEU A 139 15.93 -6.44 20.44
CA LEU A 139 17.37 -6.29 20.60
C LEU A 139 17.81 -4.84 20.82
N THR A 140 16.99 -3.85 20.45
CA THR A 140 17.35 -2.44 20.54
C THR A 140 17.59 -2.02 21.99
N ARG A 141 18.74 -1.39 22.20
CA ARG A 141 19.21 -0.83 23.47
C ARG A 141 19.33 0.70 23.34
N PRO A 142 19.25 1.45 24.46
CA PRO A 142 19.52 2.89 24.44
C PRO A 142 20.91 3.15 23.85
N VAL A 143 21.05 4.29 23.17
CA VAL A 143 22.34 4.72 22.59
C VAL A 143 23.37 4.78 23.70
N GLN A 144 24.41 3.95 23.59
CA GLN A 144 25.57 3.99 24.48
C GLN A 144 26.73 4.63 23.72
N TYR A 145 27.36 5.61 24.34
CA TYR A 145 28.60 6.18 23.83
C TYR A 145 29.70 5.14 23.99
N THR A 146 29.99 4.40 22.92
CA THR A 146 31.20 3.61 22.81
C THR A 146 32.28 4.48 22.20
N LEU A 147 33.49 4.42 22.74
CA LEU A 147 34.64 5.11 22.14
C LEU A 147 34.80 4.65 20.68
N GLY A 148 35.00 5.61 19.77
CA GLY A 148 35.08 5.37 18.33
C GLY A 148 36.29 4.53 17.93
N VAL A 149 36.22 3.94 16.74
CA VAL A 149 37.37 3.29 16.09
C VAL A 149 38.41 4.32 15.66
N ILE A 150 39.68 3.91 15.70
CA ILE A 150 40.81 4.74 15.29
C ILE A 150 40.71 5.12 13.81
N PRO A 151 40.80 6.41 13.46
CA PRO A 151 40.93 6.85 12.08
C PRO A 151 42.16 6.23 11.40
N GLY A 152 42.05 5.90 10.11
CA GLY A 152 43.15 5.26 9.36
C GLY A 152 44.49 6.01 9.39
N TRP A 153 44.48 7.34 9.52
CA TRP A 153 45.71 8.15 9.65
C TRP A 153 46.41 8.00 11.01
N ILE A 154 45.69 7.57 12.06
CA ILE A 154 46.28 7.21 13.36
C ILE A 154 46.71 5.74 13.36
N SER A 155 46.23 4.91 12.42
CA SER A 155 46.55 3.48 12.39
C SER A 155 48.05 3.19 12.25
N ASP A 156 48.81 4.10 11.64
CA ASP A 156 50.28 4.01 11.56
C ASP A 156 50.97 4.15 12.92
N LEU A 157 50.42 4.94 13.84
CA LEU A 157 50.92 5.05 15.23
C LEU A 157 50.71 3.75 16.01
N THR A 158 49.82 2.85 15.56
CA THR A 158 49.63 1.53 16.18
C THR A 158 50.87 0.64 16.05
N ARG A 159 51.75 0.93 15.08
CA ARG A 159 53.05 0.22 14.91
C ARG A 159 54.13 0.72 15.86
N GLN A 160 53.95 1.91 16.45
CA GLN A 160 54.88 2.44 17.44
C GLN A 160 54.59 1.79 18.80
N SER A 161 55.62 1.22 19.43
CA SER A 161 55.49 0.44 20.67
C SER A 161 54.90 1.24 21.84
N GLU A 162 55.04 2.57 21.84
CA GLU A 162 54.51 3.46 22.88
C GLU A 162 52.99 3.65 22.81
N PHE A 163 52.43 3.64 21.60
CA PHE A 163 51.00 3.90 21.36
C PHE A 163 50.22 2.64 20.97
N GLY A 164 50.90 1.62 20.45
CA GLY A 164 50.30 0.40 19.91
C GLY A 164 49.34 -0.32 20.85
N ASN A 165 49.69 -0.45 22.14
CA ASN A 165 48.83 -1.11 23.13
C ASN A 165 47.58 -0.29 23.51
N ALA A 166 47.68 1.04 23.50
CA ALA A 166 46.54 1.92 23.78
C ALA A 166 45.61 2.01 22.55
N LEU A 167 46.19 1.96 21.35
CA LEU A 167 45.47 2.07 20.09
C LEU A 167 44.84 0.73 19.66
N SER A 168 45.45 -0.41 19.96
CA SER A 168 44.90 -1.73 19.64
C SER A 168 43.54 -2.00 20.32
N TYR A 169 43.21 -1.29 21.41
CA TYR A 169 41.88 -1.35 22.02
C TYR A 169 40.76 -0.82 21.10
N TYR A 170 41.10 0.06 20.15
CA TYR A 170 40.16 0.70 19.25
C TYR A 170 40.21 0.13 17.82
N SER A 171 41.05 -0.88 17.55
CA SER A 171 41.28 -1.41 16.19
C SER A 171 40.28 -2.47 15.75
N SER A 172 39.07 -2.51 16.34
CA SER A 172 38.01 -3.44 15.92
C SER A 172 37.41 -3.02 14.57
N ALA A 173 38.16 -3.22 13.49
CA ALA A 173 37.65 -3.16 12.13
C ALA A 173 36.76 -4.39 11.87
N ARG A 174 35.51 -4.33 12.33
CA ARG A 174 34.52 -5.36 12.06
C ARG A 174 33.98 -5.17 10.64
N GLY A 175 34.13 -6.17 9.78
CA GLY A 175 33.47 -6.20 8.47
C GLY A 175 31.94 -6.23 8.60
N ILE A 176 31.23 -5.83 7.54
CA ILE A 176 29.76 -5.85 7.50
C ILE A 176 29.27 -7.30 7.60
N GLY A 177 28.61 -7.65 8.70
CA GLY A 177 27.98 -8.94 8.90
C GLY A 177 26.54 -8.98 8.38
N TRP A 178 25.94 -10.18 8.34
CA TRP A 178 24.52 -10.34 7.96
C TRP A 178 23.57 -9.55 8.89
N MET A 179 23.93 -9.40 10.16
CA MET A 179 23.18 -8.61 11.15
C MET A 179 23.13 -7.14 10.77
N ASP A 180 24.24 -6.60 10.26
CA ASP A 180 24.33 -5.21 9.82
C ASP A 180 23.44 -4.98 8.60
N VAL A 181 23.42 -5.93 7.66
CA VAL A 181 22.53 -5.88 6.49
C VAL A 181 21.05 -5.87 6.90
N LEU A 182 20.63 -6.77 7.78
CA LEU A 182 19.24 -6.81 8.25
C LEU A 182 18.87 -5.55 9.04
N ARG A 183 19.80 -4.99 9.80
CA ARG A 183 19.61 -3.73 10.53
C ARG A 183 19.45 -2.55 9.58
N ILE A 184 20.21 -2.51 8.48
CA ILE A 184 20.04 -1.50 7.43
C ILE A 184 18.66 -1.62 6.80
N ILE A 185 18.19 -2.84 6.52
CA ILE A 185 16.84 -3.07 5.98
C ILE A 185 15.79 -2.54 6.96
N ASP A 186 15.82 -2.97 8.22
CA ASP A 186 14.88 -2.50 9.25
C ASP A 186 14.88 -0.97 9.35
N ARG A 187 16.08 -0.36 9.42
CA ARG A 187 16.24 1.09 9.49
C ARG A 187 15.68 1.81 8.25
N ALA A 188 15.86 1.24 7.07
CA ALA A 188 15.31 1.80 5.83
C ALA A 188 13.78 1.76 5.83
N MET A 189 13.17 0.73 6.40
CA MET A 189 11.70 0.61 6.47
C MET A 189 11.06 1.63 7.39
N VAL A 190 11.73 2.01 8.47
CA VAL A 190 11.23 3.00 9.44
C VAL A 190 11.88 4.37 9.29
N MET A 191 12.70 4.57 8.27
CA MET A 191 13.46 5.80 8.05
C MET A 191 12.64 7.09 8.17
N PRO A 192 11.40 7.18 7.63
CA PRO A 192 10.62 8.42 7.72
C PRO A 192 10.25 8.78 9.16
N PHE A 193 10.03 7.76 10.01
CA PHE A 193 9.73 7.94 11.43
C PHE A 193 11.00 8.28 12.22
N VAL A 194 12.08 7.58 11.91
CA VAL A 194 13.40 7.80 12.51
C VAL A 194 13.88 9.22 12.25
N ASN A 195 13.72 9.73 11.02
CA ASN A 195 14.20 11.04 10.64
C ASN A 195 13.60 12.13 11.54
N VAL A 196 12.30 12.02 11.85
CA VAL A 196 11.59 12.89 12.79
C VAL A 196 12.08 12.67 14.22
N ALA A 197 12.20 11.42 14.65
CA ALA A 197 12.60 11.08 16.02
C ALA A 197 14.01 11.56 16.39
N ILE A 198 14.94 11.63 15.43
CA ILE A 198 16.31 12.15 15.66
C ILE A 198 16.28 13.58 16.22
N LEU A 199 15.38 14.44 15.74
CA LEU A 199 15.25 15.82 16.25
C LEU A 199 14.58 15.88 17.63
N LEU A 200 13.83 14.84 18.02
CA LEU A 200 13.14 14.75 19.30
C LEU A 200 14.03 14.17 20.42
N GLY A 201 15.17 13.57 20.05
CA GLY A 201 16.16 13.01 20.97
C GLY A 201 16.17 11.47 21.02
N ASP A 202 17.18 10.93 21.70
CA ASP A 202 17.50 9.49 21.68
C ASP A 202 16.37 8.59 22.20
N GLN A 203 15.59 9.08 23.17
CA GLN A 203 14.43 8.34 23.67
C GLN A 203 13.36 8.17 22.59
N ALA A 204 13.11 9.18 21.76
CA ALA A 204 12.14 9.09 20.68
C ALA A 204 12.60 8.08 19.61
N VAL A 205 13.90 8.06 19.30
CA VAL A 205 14.50 7.08 18.38
C VAL A 205 14.33 5.66 18.91
N LEU A 206 14.58 5.46 20.21
CA LEU A 206 14.35 4.17 20.87
C LEU A 206 12.90 3.71 20.77
N TRP A 207 11.92 4.61 20.95
CA TRP A 207 10.51 4.29 20.80
C TRP A 207 10.15 3.91 19.36
N VAL A 208 10.68 4.63 18.36
CA VAL A 208 10.45 4.30 16.95
C VAL A 208 11.01 2.91 16.60
N GLU A 209 12.20 2.57 17.09
CA GLU A 209 12.79 1.25 16.88
C GLU A 209 12.00 0.13 17.56
N ARG A 210 11.47 0.37 18.78
CA ARG A 210 10.60 -0.61 19.46
C ARG A 210 9.25 -0.78 18.79
N LEU A 211 8.73 0.29 18.19
CA LEU A 211 7.46 0.28 17.46
C LEU A 211 7.62 -0.10 15.98
N SER A 212 8.85 -0.38 15.52
CA SER A 212 9.12 -0.73 14.12
C SER A 212 8.21 -1.82 13.55
N PRO A 213 7.82 -2.90 14.28
CA PRO A 213 6.95 -3.94 13.72
C PRO A 213 5.56 -3.41 13.36
N LEU A 214 5.05 -2.45 14.13
CA LEU A 214 3.77 -1.80 13.89
C LEU A 214 3.87 -0.76 12.77
N LEU A 215 4.95 0.03 12.76
CA LEU A 215 5.18 1.07 11.75
C LEU A 215 5.31 0.47 10.35
N VAL A 216 6.00 -0.67 10.22
CA VAL A 216 6.12 -1.44 8.97
C VAL A 216 4.75 -1.88 8.42
N CYS A 217 3.76 -2.08 9.29
CA CYS A 217 2.42 -2.49 8.87
C CYS A 217 1.58 -1.35 8.28
N ILE A 218 1.96 -0.08 8.45
CA ILE A 218 1.15 1.07 8.00
C ILE A 218 0.93 1.02 6.48
N ALA A 219 2.00 0.87 5.70
CA ALA A 219 1.93 0.82 4.25
C ALA A 219 1.08 -0.38 3.72
N PRO A 220 1.34 -1.66 4.09
CA PRO A 220 0.55 -2.80 3.63
C PRO A 220 -0.93 -2.76 4.06
N LEU A 221 -1.27 -2.12 5.19
CA LEU A 221 -2.68 -1.92 5.57
C LEU A 221 -3.44 -1.12 4.50
N GLY A 222 -2.77 -0.17 3.83
CA GLY A 222 -3.33 0.54 2.68
C GLY A 222 -3.82 -0.42 1.60
N PHE A 223 -3.04 -1.45 1.27
CA PHE A 223 -3.43 -2.48 0.30
C PHE A 223 -4.68 -3.26 0.73
N GLY A 224 -4.74 -3.71 1.99
CA GLY A 224 -5.89 -4.46 2.51
C GLY A 224 -7.18 -3.64 2.50
N ILE A 225 -7.12 -2.38 2.95
CA ILE A 225 -8.25 -1.45 2.94
C ILE A 225 -8.66 -1.13 1.50
N GLY A 226 -7.69 -0.86 0.62
CA GLY A 226 -7.90 -0.59 -0.79
C GLY A 226 -8.60 -1.74 -1.50
N TYR A 227 -8.15 -2.98 -1.27
CA TYR A 227 -8.76 -4.18 -1.85
C TYR A 227 -10.26 -4.28 -1.51
N ARG A 228 -10.62 -4.03 -0.25
CA ARG A 228 -12.04 -4.02 0.17
C ARG A 228 -12.84 -2.91 -0.51
N LYS A 229 -12.24 -1.72 -0.68
CA LYS A 229 -12.85 -0.59 -1.40
C LYS A 229 -12.96 -0.85 -2.91
N GLY A 230 -12.17 -1.75 -3.48
CA GLY A 230 -12.25 -2.18 -4.88
C GLY A 230 -13.64 -2.71 -5.28
N LEU A 231 -14.36 -3.38 -4.36
CA LEU A 231 -15.75 -3.79 -4.60
C LEU A 231 -16.68 -2.58 -4.80
N MET A 232 -16.52 -1.54 -3.98
CA MET A 232 -17.32 -0.32 -4.09
C MET A 232 -16.96 0.45 -5.37
N ALA A 233 -15.69 0.46 -5.77
CA ALA A 233 -15.27 1.00 -7.06
C ALA A 233 -15.97 0.26 -8.22
N ARG A 234 -16.07 -1.07 -8.14
CA ARG A 234 -16.78 -1.87 -9.15
C ARG A 234 -18.29 -1.57 -9.20
N ILE A 235 -18.95 -1.46 -8.04
CA ILE A 235 -20.38 -1.08 -7.95
C ILE A 235 -20.60 0.31 -8.58
N ARG A 236 -19.72 1.27 -8.31
CA ARG A 236 -19.78 2.61 -8.91
C ARG A 236 -19.66 2.56 -10.44
N ILE A 237 -18.77 1.73 -10.98
CA ILE A 237 -18.64 1.52 -12.42
C ILE A 237 -19.92 0.93 -13.02
N ASN A 238 -20.47 -0.12 -12.40
CA ASN A 238 -21.74 -0.71 -12.86
C ASN A 238 -22.90 0.30 -12.84
N THR A 239 -22.96 1.12 -11.80
CA THR A 239 -23.96 2.19 -11.68
C THR A 239 -23.77 3.24 -12.79
N GLY A 240 -22.53 3.63 -13.08
CA GLY A 240 -22.20 4.54 -14.18
C GLY A 240 -22.61 4.00 -15.55
N ILE A 241 -22.39 2.71 -15.80
CA ILE A 241 -22.81 2.02 -17.03
C ILE A 241 -24.34 2.06 -17.15
N ALA A 242 -25.07 1.68 -16.10
CA ALA A 242 -26.53 1.68 -16.11
C ALA A 242 -27.14 3.06 -16.39
N ILE A 243 -26.57 4.12 -15.81
CA ILE A 243 -26.99 5.51 -16.07
C ILE A 243 -26.71 5.90 -17.54
N GLY A 244 -25.56 5.48 -18.07
CA GLY A 244 -25.20 5.69 -19.47
C GLY A 244 -26.18 5.03 -20.43
N ASP A 245 -26.52 3.76 -20.16
CA ASP A 245 -27.49 2.99 -20.94
C ASP A 245 -28.89 3.59 -20.87
N GLU A 246 -29.33 4.04 -19.70
CA GLU A 246 -30.63 4.71 -19.56
C GLU A 246 -30.67 6.02 -20.37
N LYS A 247 -29.60 6.82 -20.30
CA LYS A 247 -29.49 8.07 -21.07
C LYS A 247 -29.50 7.80 -22.57
N LYS A 248 -28.83 6.73 -23.03
CA LYS A 248 -28.84 6.28 -24.43
C LYS A 248 -30.25 5.85 -24.86
N ARG A 249 -30.92 4.98 -24.09
CA ARG A 249 -32.31 4.57 -24.35
C ARG A 249 -33.29 5.74 -24.40
N ARG A 250 -33.11 6.73 -23.51
CA ARG A 250 -33.94 7.96 -23.51
C ARG A 250 -33.72 8.79 -24.79
N ARG A 251 -32.49 8.88 -25.30
CA ARG A 251 -32.18 9.56 -26.57
C ARG A 251 -32.79 8.83 -27.76
N GLU A 252 -32.58 7.51 -27.85
CA GLU A 252 -33.16 6.67 -28.90
C GLU A 252 -34.69 6.73 -28.92
N ARG A 253 -35.35 6.72 -27.76
CA ARG A 253 -36.81 6.90 -27.66
C ARG A 253 -37.28 8.27 -28.17
N LYS A 254 -36.52 9.34 -27.92
CA LYS A 254 -36.83 10.69 -28.44
C LYS A 254 -36.64 10.76 -29.95
N GLU A 255 -35.57 10.16 -30.47
CA GLU A 255 -35.30 10.08 -31.91
C GLU A 255 -36.35 9.25 -32.64
N ARG A 256 -36.74 8.08 -32.11
CA ARG A 256 -37.85 7.27 -32.66
C ARG A 256 -39.15 8.05 -32.70
N LYS A 257 -39.50 8.78 -31.62
CA LYS A 257 -40.69 9.64 -31.59
C LYS A 257 -40.63 10.81 -32.57
N ARG A 258 -39.44 11.36 -32.85
CA ARG A 258 -39.27 12.41 -33.87
C ARG A 258 -39.43 11.86 -35.28
N ARG A 259 -38.83 10.71 -35.58
CA ARG A 259 -38.99 10.02 -36.88
C ARG A 259 -40.45 9.63 -37.13
N ALA A 260 -41.14 9.11 -36.12
CA ALA A 260 -42.57 8.78 -36.24
C ALA A 260 -43.50 10.00 -36.41
N ARG A 261 -43.05 11.22 -36.04
CA ARG A 261 -43.80 12.48 -36.25
C ARG A 261 -43.49 13.17 -37.57
N SER A 262 -42.34 12.90 -38.18
CA SER A 262 -42.03 13.39 -39.53
C SER A 262 -42.62 12.51 -40.64
N ASP A 263 -42.98 11.27 -40.31
CA ASP A 263 -43.52 10.26 -41.24
C ASP A 263 -45.06 10.15 -41.16
N SER A 264 -45.71 10.97 -40.33
CA SER A 264 -47.16 11.12 -40.36
C SER A 264 -47.52 12.03 -41.54
N PRO A 265 -48.20 11.51 -42.59
CA PRO A 265 -48.62 12.32 -43.72
C PRO A 265 -49.52 13.44 -43.20
N GLU A 266 -49.11 14.68 -43.46
CA GLU A 266 -50.01 15.81 -43.34
C GLU A 266 -51.27 15.45 -44.11
N ARG A 267 -52.40 15.49 -43.38
CA ARG A 267 -53.73 15.34 -43.95
C ARG A 267 -53.83 16.35 -45.10
N LEU A 268 -53.89 15.83 -46.32
CA LEU A 268 -54.42 16.53 -47.48
C LEU A 268 -55.82 17.01 -47.09
N ILE A 269 -55.94 18.31 -46.79
CA ILE A 269 -57.18 19.08 -46.84
C ILE A 269 -57.04 19.97 -48.05
#